data_AF-A0A7Y5IB42-F1
#
_entry.id   AF-A0A7Y5IB42-F1
#
_cell.length_a   1.000
_cell.length_b   1.000
_cell.length_c   1.000
_cell.angle_alpha   90.00
_cell.angle_beta   90.00
_cell.angle_gamma   90.00
#
_symmetry.space_group_name_H-M   'P 1'
#
loop_
_entity.id
_entity.type
_entity.pdbx_description
1 polymer ?
#
loop_
_entity_poly.entity_id
_entity_poly.type
_entity_poly.pdbx_seq_one_letter_code
_entity_poly.pdbx_strand_id
1 'polypeptide(L)'
;MTARGNPTEFRSELMERLFGRYARPEMLRLAERIGDDTERFAVVARMALSADAAVVMRASWLLTICAELRPALVTPWIPKLLAAAARPGASDALRRNIVRSLQFIDIPRRHQGRAADLCFGFLQDVKAPVAVKAFSMTVLANIAMSEPELKHEIVLTIEQLVPYGSAGIRSRARKVLAQLRK
;
A
#
# COMPACT_ATOMS: atom_id res chain seq x y z
N MET A 1 -13.84 12.51 -27.18
CA MET A 1 -12.40 12.75 -26.97
C MET A 1 -12.24 13.83 -25.91
N THR A 2 -12.20 13.45 -24.63
CA THR A 2 -11.93 14.40 -23.54
C THR A 2 -10.45 14.76 -23.57
N ALA A 3 -10.16 16.06 -23.59
CA ALA A 3 -8.81 16.59 -23.59
C ALA A 3 -8.00 15.97 -22.44
N ARG A 4 -6.97 15.19 -22.77
CA ARG A 4 -5.95 14.78 -21.81
C ARG A 4 -5.17 16.04 -21.44
N GLY A 5 -5.58 16.70 -20.35
CA GLY A 5 -4.85 17.84 -19.79
C GLY A 5 -3.39 17.47 -19.52
N ASN A 6 -2.49 18.43 -19.66
CA ASN A 6 -1.06 18.23 -19.52
C ASN A 6 -0.74 17.66 -18.10
N PRO A 7 0.18 16.68 -17.95
CA PRO A 7 0.59 16.16 -16.64
C PRO A 7 0.97 17.24 -15.61
N THR A 8 1.50 18.37 -16.06
CA THR A 8 1.83 19.53 -15.20
C THR A 8 0.57 20.21 -14.65
N GLU A 9 -0.44 20.44 -15.49
CA GLU A 9 -1.72 21.04 -15.06
C GLU A 9 -2.44 20.14 -14.08
N PHE A 10 -2.46 18.83 -14.37
CA PHE A 10 -3.08 17.85 -13.48
C PHE A 10 -2.37 17.78 -12.12
N ARG A 11 -1.03 17.90 -12.10
CA ARG A 11 -0.27 17.99 -10.85
C ARG A 11 -0.67 19.22 -10.02
N SER A 12 -0.77 20.39 -10.66
CA SER A 12 -1.16 21.63 -9.98
C SER A 12 -2.56 21.51 -9.36
N GLU A 13 -3.51 20.94 -10.10
CA GLU A 13 -4.85 20.70 -9.57
C GLU A 13 -4.85 19.71 -8.39
N LEU A 14 -4.09 18.60 -8.50
CA LEU A 14 -3.97 17.65 -7.39
C LEU A 14 -3.40 18.32 -6.15
N MET A 15 -2.37 19.17 -6.29
CA MET A 15 -1.82 19.92 -5.17
C MET A 15 -2.87 20.81 -4.52
N GLU A 16 -3.63 21.58 -5.30
CA GLU A 16 -4.71 22.42 -4.77
C GLU A 16 -5.75 21.60 -3.99
N ARG A 17 -6.27 20.52 -4.59
CA ARG A 17 -7.32 19.70 -3.98
C ARG A 17 -6.85 18.94 -2.75
N LEU A 18 -5.66 18.33 -2.82
CA LEU A 18 -5.09 17.55 -1.73
C LEU A 18 -4.83 18.44 -0.51
N PHE A 19 -4.42 19.69 -0.69
CA PHE A 19 -4.10 20.63 0.39
C PHE A 19 -5.30 21.49 0.83
N GLY A 20 -6.31 21.66 -0.03
CA GLY A 20 -7.57 22.33 0.31
C GLY A 20 -8.51 21.45 1.15
N ARG A 21 -9.09 20.39 0.55
CA ARG A 21 -10.08 19.53 1.22
C ARG A 21 -9.57 18.09 1.38
N TYR A 22 -8.89 17.85 2.50
CA TYR A 22 -8.35 16.54 2.83
C TYR A 22 -9.39 15.62 3.48
N ALA A 23 -10.28 15.04 2.68
CA ALA A 23 -11.32 14.14 3.17
C ALA A 23 -11.57 12.97 2.19
N ARG A 24 -12.08 11.84 2.72
CA ARG A 24 -12.32 10.63 1.92
C ARG A 24 -13.21 10.87 0.68
N PRO A 25 -14.33 11.63 0.74
CA PRO A 25 -15.13 11.88 -0.45
C PRO A 25 -14.36 12.59 -1.57
N GLU A 26 -13.42 13.47 -1.21
CA GLU A 26 -12.58 14.16 -2.20
C GLU A 26 -11.53 13.21 -2.80
N MET A 27 -10.91 12.36 -1.98
CA MET A 27 -9.98 11.33 -2.47
C MET A 27 -10.65 10.36 -3.46
N LEU A 28 -11.91 10.00 -3.19
CA LEU A 28 -12.69 9.17 -4.11
C LEU A 28 -12.96 9.89 -5.44
N ARG A 29 -13.38 11.16 -5.41
CA ARG A 29 -13.58 11.95 -6.64
C ARG A 29 -12.29 12.08 -7.44
N LEU A 30 -11.17 12.30 -6.78
CA LEU A 30 -9.85 12.35 -7.42
C LEU A 30 -9.48 11.00 -8.05
N ALA A 31 -9.72 9.89 -7.35
CA ALA A 31 -9.47 8.55 -7.89
C ALA A 31 -10.36 8.23 -9.10
N GLU A 32 -11.65 8.57 -9.05
CA GLU A 32 -12.55 8.42 -10.20
C GLU A 32 -12.13 9.28 -11.39
N ARG A 33 -11.62 10.49 -11.13
CA ARG A 33 -11.09 11.37 -12.19
C ARG A 33 -9.80 10.84 -12.81
N ILE A 34 -8.96 10.15 -12.04
CA ILE A 34 -7.81 9.41 -12.57
C ILE A 34 -8.32 8.29 -13.48
N GLY A 35 -9.37 7.57 -13.06
CA GLY A 35 -9.95 6.49 -13.86
C GLY A 35 -8.89 5.44 -14.18
N ASP A 36 -8.79 5.06 -15.46
CA ASP A 36 -7.76 4.14 -15.97
C ASP A 36 -6.58 4.87 -16.65
N ASP A 37 -6.47 6.19 -16.45
CA ASP A 37 -5.43 7.02 -17.07
C ASP A 37 -4.08 6.82 -16.38
N THR A 38 -3.22 6.03 -17.03
CA THR A 38 -1.87 5.70 -16.54
C THR A 38 -0.96 6.93 -16.38
N GLU A 39 -1.14 7.99 -17.18
CA GLU A 39 -0.34 9.21 -17.09
C GLU A 39 -0.74 10.04 -15.88
N ARG A 40 -2.05 10.15 -15.61
CA ARG A 40 -2.56 10.79 -14.39
C ARG A 40 -2.15 10.03 -13.14
N PHE A 41 -2.26 8.70 -13.16
CA PHE A 41 -1.77 7.89 -12.06
C PHE A 41 -0.27 8.06 -11.84
N ALA A 42 0.52 8.15 -12.92
CA ALA A 42 1.95 8.41 -12.84
C ALA A 42 2.29 9.74 -12.14
N VAL A 43 1.43 10.75 -12.21
CA VAL A 43 1.57 11.99 -11.43
C VAL A 43 1.42 11.70 -9.93
N VAL A 44 0.36 10.98 -9.53
CA VAL A 44 0.13 10.60 -8.12
C VAL A 44 1.27 9.75 -7.57
N ALA A 45 1.70 8.73 -8.33
CA ALA A 45 2.79 7.86 -7.93
C ALA A 45 4.10 8.62 -7.74
N ARG A 46 4.44 9.56 -8.63
CA ARG A 46 5.62 10.43 -8.47
C ARG A 46 5.51 11.36 -7.27
N MET A 47 4.31 11.91 -7.00
CA MET A 47 4.08 12.72 -5.80
C MET A 47 4.26 11.91 -4.51
N ALA A 48 3.74 10.69 -4.47
CA ALA A 48 3.89 9.77 -3.34
C ALA A 48 5.36 9.32 -3.10
N LEU A 49 6.20 9.41 -4.13
CA LEU A 49 7.63 9.09 -4.10
C LEU A 49 8.54 10.32 -4.01
N SER A 50 7.97 11.52 -3.80
CA SER A 50 8.73 12.77 -3.72
C SER A 50 9.44 12.94 -2.37
N ALA A 51 10.24 14.01 -2.24
CA ALA A 51 10.95 14.33 -1.00
C ALA A 51 10.08 15.11 0.01
N ASP A 52 9.00 15.74 -0.44
CA ASP A 52 8.14 16.58 0.41
C ASP A 52 7.20 15.70 1.25
N ALA A 53 7.39 15.71 2.58
CA ALA A 53 6.65 14.86 3.49
C ALA A 53 5.13 15.12 3.47
N ALA A 54 4.69 16.36 3.29
CA ALA A 54 3.28 16.71 3.24
C ALA A 54 2.64 16.20 1.95
N VAL A 55 3.34 16.34 0.82
CA VAL A 55 2.91 15.79 -0.48
C VAL A 55 2.86 14.27 -0.42
N VAL A 56 3.92 13.63 0.10
CA VAL A 56 4.02 12.17 0.22
C VAL A 56 2.85 11.60 1.03
N MET A 57 2.55 12.19 2.19
CA MET A 57 1.45 11.72 3.05
C MET A 57 0.10 11.74 2.32
N ARG A 58 -0.21 12.84 1.64
CA ARG A 58 -1.52 13.03 0.98
C ARG A 58 -1.63 12.22 -0.31
N ALA A 59 -0.59 12.25 -1.16
CA ALA A 59 -0.56 11.51 -2.41
C ALA A 59 -0.54 10.00 -2.19
N SER A 60 0.16 9.51 -1.16
CA SER A 60 0.15 8.08 -0.84
C SER A 60 -1.22 7.60 -0.37
N TRP A 61 -2.05 8.45 0.25
CA TRP A 61 -3.42 8.05 0.57
C TRP A 61 -4.26 7.91 -0.70
N LEU A 62 -4.20 8.88 -1.61
CA LEU A 62 -4.86 8.79 -2.91
C LEU A 62 -4.42 7.55 -3.70
N LEU A 63 -3.13 7.20 -3.63
CA LEU A 63 -2.59 5.97 -4.21
C LEU A 63 -3.31 4.73 -3.67
N THR A 64 -3.59 4.66 -2.36
CA THR A 64 -4.32 3.52 -1.78
C THR A 64 -5.74 3.39 -2.31
N ILE A 65 -6.42 4.51 -2.57
CA ILE A 65 -7.78 4.51 -3.13
C ILE A 65 -7.73 4.05 -4.59
N CYS A 66 -6.74 4.53 -5.35
CA CYS A 66 -6.51 4.05 -6.71
C CYS A 66 -6.18 2.55 -6.74
N ALA A 67 -5.39 2.05 -5.79
CA ALA A 67 -5.06 0.63 -5.68
C ALA A 67 -6.30 -0.23 -5.40
N GLU A 68 -7.19 0.24 -4.52
CA GLU A 68 -8.44 -0.43 -4.15
C GLU A 68 -9.42 -0.48 -5.34
N LEU A 69 -9.52 0.60 -6.12
CA LEU A 69 -10.47 0.71 -7.23
C LEU A 69 -9.93 0.17 -8.56
N ARG A 70 -8.63 0.30 -8.82
CA ARG A 70 -7.95 0.01 -10.09
C ARG A 70 -6.53 -0.55 -9.86
N PRO A 71 -6.39 -1.78 -9.34
CA PRO A 71 -5.09 -2.36 -8.97
C PRO A 71 -4.04 -2.35 -10.10
N ALA A 72 -4.47 -2.55 -11.34
CA ALA A 72 -3.60 -2.62 -12.52
C ALA A 72 -2.75 -1.35 -12.74
N LEU A 73 -3.23 -0.17 -12.34
CA LEU A 73 -2.48 1.08 -12.42
C LEU A 73 -1.22 1.07 -11.55
N VAL A 74 -1.27 0.35 -10.43
CA VAL A 74 -0.19 0.33 -9.43
C VAL A 74 0.89 -0.69 -9.78
N THR A 75 0.54 -1.76 -10.50
CA THR A 75 1.45 -2.86 -10.83
C THR A 75 2.80 -2.41 -11.42
N PRO A 76 2.87 -1.46 -12.37
CA PRO A 76 4.15 -0.97 -12.90
C PRO A 76 5.03 -0.25 -11.87
N TRP A 77 4.45 0.21 -10.75
CA TRP A 77 5.11 1.02 -9.73
C TRP A 77 5.60 0.23 -8.53
N ILE A 78 5.20 -1.04 -8.39
CA ILE A 78 5.57 -1.92 -7.27
C ILE A 78 7.07 -1.86 -6.94
N PRO A 79 8.03 -1.95 -7.90
CA PRO A 79 9.46 -1.92 -7.57
C PRO A 79 9.89 -0.65 -6.83
N LYS A 80 9.35 0.50 -7.24
CA LYS A 80 9.66 1.82 -6.66
C LYS A 80 8.96 2.01 -5.32
N LEU A 81 7.72 1.56 -5.19
CA LEU A 81 6.97 1.61 -3.94
C LEU A 81 7.64 0.73 -2.86
N LEU A 82 8.03 -0.51 -3.20
CA LEU A 82 8.76 -1.37 -2.28
C LEU A 82 10.08 -0.73 -1.82
N ALA A 83 10.85 -0.15 -2.75
CA ALA A 83 12.09 0.55 -2.41
C ALA A 83 11.84 1.77 -1.49
N ALA A 84 10.79 2.55 -1.75
CA ALA A 84 10.45 3.72 -0.94
C ALA A 84 9.99 3.34 0.47
N ALA A 85 9.23 2.26 0.63
CA ALA A 85 8.79 1.77 1.93
C ALA A 85 9.93 1.16 2.76
N ALA A 86 10.87 0.49 2.10
CA ALA A 86 12.06 -0.10 2.73
C ALA A 86 13.12 0.94 3.12
N ARG A 87 13.05 2.16 2.57
CA ARG A 87 14.05 3.20 2.82
C ARG A 87 14.16 3.55 4.31
N PRO A 88 15.39 3.67 4.86
CA PRO A 88 15.60 4.23 6.19
C PRO A 88 14.97 5.61 6.32
N GLY A 89 14.28 5.88 7.43
CA GLY A 89 13.58 7.15 7.66
C GLY A 89 12.30 7.36 6.83
N ALA A 90 11.83 6.35 6.08
CA ALA A 90 10.51 6.43 5.45
C ALA A 90 9.42 6.61 6.52
N SER A 91 8.51 7.55 6.29
CA SER A 91 7.46 7.87 7.26
C SER A 91 6.47 6.71 7.42
N ASP A 92 5.88 6.61 8.62
CA ASP A 92 4.85 5.62 8.93
C ASP A 92 3.63 5.74 8.02
N ALA A 93 3.27 6.96 7.62
CA ALA A 93 2.19 7.21 6.67
C ALA A 93 2.50 6.59 5.30
N LEU A 94 3.72 6.80 4.79
CA LEU A 94 4.16 6.24 3.52
C LEU A 94 4.17 4.71 3.56
N ARG A 95 4.81 4.12 4.57
CA ARG A 95 4.88 2.66 4.76
C ARG A 95 3.49 2.05 4.83
N ARG A 96 2.60 2.62 5.66
CA ARG A 96 1.22 2.15 5.81
C ARG A 96 0.47 2.18 4.48
N ASN A 97 0.56 3.28 3.74
CA ASN A 97 -0.20 3.45 2.51
C ASN A 97 0.32 2.54 1.39
N ILE A 98 1.65 2.36 1.30
CA ILE A 98 2.23 1.42 0.34
C ILE A 98 1.79 -0.01 0.66
N VAL A 99 1.98 -0.47 1.90
CA VAL A 99 1.61 -1.85 2.28
C VAL A 99 0.10 -2.07 2.16
N ARG A 100 -0.73 -1.07 2.49
CA ARG A 100 -2.19 -1.12 2.23
C ARG A 100 -2.49 -1.34 0.76
N SER A 101 -1.80 -0.61 -0.12
CA SER A 101 -2.04 -0.70 -1.58
C SER A 101 -1.71 -2.09 -2.12
N LEU A 102 -0.64 -2.70 -1.62
CA LEU A 102 -0.21 -4.05 -2.00
C LEU A 102 -1.25 -5.13 -1.68
N GLN A 103 -2.19 -4.89 -0.76
CA GLN A 103 -3.26 -5.86 -0.44
C GLN A 103 -4.27 -6.06 -1.56
N PHE A 104 -4.42 -5.06 -2.43
CA PHE A 104 -5.41 -5.06 -3.51
C PHE A 104 -4.83 -5.52 -4.84
N ILE A 105 -3.52 -5.80 -4.89
CA ILE A 105 -2.80 -6.04 -6.14
C ILE A 105 -2.35 -7.50 -6.17
N ASP A 106 -2.56 -8.15 -7.30
CA ASP A 106 -1.87 -9.39 -7.61
C ASP A 106 -0.40 -9.08 -7.91
N ILE A 107 0.46 -9.26 -6.90
CA ILE A 107 1.87 -8.87 -6.97
C ILE A 107 2.58 -9.82 -7.94
N PRO A 108 3.18 -9.32 -9.03
CA PRO A 108 3.89 -10.17 -9.98
C PRO A 108 4.97 -10.98 -9.28
N ARG A 109 5.11 -12.27 -9.63
CA ARG A 109 6.03 -13.23 -8.99
C ARG A 109 7.44 -12.68 -8.72
N ARG A 110 8.02 -11.96 -9.70
CA ARG A 110 9.34 -11.29 -9.60
C ARG A 110 9.46 -10.24 -8.48
N HIS A 111 8.36 -9.82 -7.85
CA HIS A 111 8.31 -8.84 -6.77
C HIS A 111 7.78 -9.43 -5.46
N GLN A 112 7.27 -10.67 -5.47
CA GLN A 112 6.67 -11.30 -4.30
C GLN A 112 7.69 -11.51 -3.17
N GLY A 113 8.88 -12.02 -3.45
CA GLY A 113 9.94 -12.16 -2.44
C GLY A 113 10.26 -10.84 -1.72
N ARG A 114 10.55 -9.78 -2.49
CA ARG A 114 10.81 -8.43 -1.93
C ARG A 114 9.62 -7.87 -1.13
N ALA A 115 8.39 -8.16 -1.53
CA ALA A 115 7.20 -7.73 -0.80
C ALA A 115 7.02 -8.53 0.49
N ALA A 116 7.29 -9.84 0.46
CA ALA A 116 7.25 -10.71 1.62
C ALA A 116 8.31 -10.30 2.65
N ASP A 117 9.57 -10.14 2.25
CA ASP A 117 10.67 -9.71 3.12
C ASP A 117 10.35 -8.40 3.84
N LEU A 118 9.84 -7.41 3.09
CA LEU A 118 9.41 -6.13 3.65
C LEU A 118 8.29 -6.32 4.69
N CYS A 119 7.30 -7.16 4.38
CA CYS A 119 6.17 -7.40 5.27
C CYS A 119 6.57 -8.16 6.53
N PHE A 120 7.41 -9.21 6.42
CA PHE A 120 7.96 -9.93 7.57
C PHE A 120 8.79 -9.01 8.46
N GLY A 121 9.66 -8.17 7.86
CA GLY A 121 10.41 -7.16 8.60
C GLY A 121 9.50 -6.24 9.41
N PHE A 122 8.38 -5.79 8.84
CA PHE A 122 7.40 -5.00 9.60
C PHE A 122 6.71 -5.77 10.73
N LEU A 123 6.42 -7.07 10.57
CA LEU A 123 5.84 -7.87 11.65
C LEU A 123 6.79 -7.97 12.85
N GLN A 124 8.08 -8.17 12.58
CA GLN A 124 9.15 -8.31 13.57
C GLN A 124 9.57 -6.97 14.21
N ASP A 125 9.44 -5.85 13.50
CA ASP A 125 9.78 -4.53 14.05
C ASP A 125 8.79 -4.10 15.15
N VAL A 126 9.25 -4.04 16.40
CA VAL A 126 8.44 -3.60 17.56
C VAL A 126 7.95 -2.15 17.44
N LYS A 127 8.64 -1.30 16.66
CA LYS A 127 8.28 0.10 16.43
C LYS A 127 7.32 0.27 15.26
N ALA A 128 7.14 -0.74 14.41
CA ALA A 128 6.26 -0.63 13.25
C ALA A 128 4.81 -0.39 13.69
N PRO A 129 4.09 0.59 13.09
CA PRO A 129 2.72 0.88 13.46
C PRO A 129 1.79 -0.33 13.30
N VAL A 130 0.79 -0.44 14.19
CA VAL A 130 -0.22 -1.51 14.17
C VAL A 130 -0.84 -1.69 12.78
N ALA A 131 -1.18 -0.61 12.08
CA ALA A 131 -1.77 -0.68 10.76
C ALA A 131 -0.81 -1.24 9.70
N VAL A 132 0.49 -0.94 9.78
CA VAL A 132 1.50 -1.50 8.86
C VAL A 132 1.56 -3.01 9.06
N LYS A 133 1.71 -3.47 10.30
CA LYS A 133 1.70 -4.91 10.63
C LYS A 133 0.42 -5.61 10.19
N ALA A 134 -0.73 -4.99 10.48
CA ALA A 134 -2.01 -5.51 10.06
C ALA A 134 -2.08 -5.66 8.54
N PHE A 135 -1.57 -4.68 7.80
CA PHE A 135 -1.59 -4.76 6.36
C PHE A 135 -0.61 -5.81 5.81
N SER A 136 0.58 -5.89 6.39
CA SER A 136 1.60 -6.90 6.09
C SER A 136 1.06 -8.32 6.19
N MET A 137 0.29 -8.63 7.24
CA MET A 137 -0.30 -9.98 7.39
C MET A 137 -1.18 -10.38 6.20
N THR A 138 -1.99 -9.46 5.66
CA THR A 138 -2.83 -9.76 4.49
C THR A 138 -2.01 -9.82 3.20
N VAL A 139 -1.00 -8.95 3.02
CA VAL A 139 -0.11 -9.03 1.84
C VAL A 139 0.58 -10.39 1.80
N LEU A 140 1.15 -10.83 2.93
CA LEU A 140 1.76 -12.14 3.06
C LEU A 140 0.76 -13.26 2.76
N ALA A 141 -0.46 -13.17 3.29
CA ALA A 141 -1.49 -14.17 3.03
C ALA A 141 -1.88 -14.26 1.55
N ASN A 142 -1.93 -13.13 0.85
CA ASN A 142 -2.20 -13.09 -0.59
C ASN A 142 -1.06 -13.71 -1.39
N ILE A 143 0.20 -13.43 -1.04
CA ILE A 143 1.38 -14.05 -1.68
C ILE A 143 1.36 -15.58 -1.46
N ALA A 144 1.02 -16.03 -0.26
CA ALA A 144 0.93 -17.46 0.05
C ALA A 144 -0.17 -18.22 -0.71
N MET A 145 -1.05 -17.52 -1.42
CA MET A 145 -1.99 -18.16 -2.35
C MET A 145 -1.29 -18.66 -3.62
N SER A 146 -0.23 -17.99 -4.07
CA SER A 146 0.58 -18.40 -5.23
C SER A 146 1.86 -19.14 -4.85
N GLU A 147 2.37 -18.96 -3.62
CA GLU A 147 3.57 -19.62 -3.10
C GLU A 147 3.22 -20.34 -1.75
N PRO A 148 2.55 -21.51 -1.80
CA PRO A 148 1.98 -22.18 -0.62
C PRO A 148 2.99 -22.59 0.45
N GLU A 149 4.26 -22.77 0.09
CA GLU A 149 5.36 -23.06 1.00
C GLU A 149 5.54 -21.98 2.08
N LEU A 150 5.14 -20.74 1.80
CA LEU A 150 5.21 -19.64 2.77
C LEU A 150 4.14 -19.72 3.86
N LYS A 151 3.07 -20.51 3.66
CA LYS A 151 1.93 -20.58 4.60
C LYS A 151 2.39 -20.89 6.02
N HIS A 152 3.30 -21.86 6.18
CA HIS A 152 3.76 -22.30 7.50
C HIS A 152 4.52 -21.18 8.23
N GLU A 153 5.47 -20.52 7.56
CA GLU A 153 6.24 -19.42 8.12
C GLU A 153 5.36 -18.23 8.53
N ILE A 154 4.37 -17.89 7.70
CA ILE A 154 3.43 -16.80 7.98
C ILE A 154 2.57 -17.11 9.19
N VAL A 155 2.05 -18.35 9.29
CA VAL A 155 1.24 -18.79 10.44
C VAL A 155 2.05 -18.69 11.72
N LEU A 156 3.26 -19.25 11.75
CA LEU A 156 4.15 -19.19 12.92
C LEU A 156 4.46 -17.75 13.34
N THR A 157 4.82 -16.89 12.38
CA THR A 157 5.13 -15.49 12.65
C THR A 157 3.94 -14.75 13.25
N ILE A 158 2.74 -14.98 12.73
CA ILE A 158 1.52 -14.34 13.24
C ILE A 158 1.17 -14.86 14.63
N GLU A 159 1.29 -16.16 14.88
CA GLU A 159 1.01 -16.77 16.19
C GLU A 159 1.96 -16.24 17.27
N GLN A 160 3.24 -16.04 16.96
CA GLN A 160 4.20 -15.42 17.87
C GLN A 160 3.90 -13.94 18.15
N LEU A 161 3.35 -13.22 17.16
CA LEU A 161 3.00 -11.81 17.28
C LEU A 161 1.72 -11.58 18.11
N VAL A 162 0.72 -12.48 18.02
CA VAL A 162 -0.62 -12.31 18.59
C VAL A 162 -0.65 -12.08 20.11
N PRO A 163 0.10 -12.81 20.95
CA PRO A 163 0.10 -12.62 22.41
C PRO A 163 0.44 -11.21 22.85
N TYR A 164 1.33 -10.54 22.09
CA TYR A 164 1.81 -9.18 22.38
C TYR A 164 1.15 -8.11 21.49
N GLY A 165 0.32 -8.54 20.53
CA GLY A 165 -0.32 -7.65 19.55
C GLY A 165 -1.51 -6.89 20.13
N SER A 166 -1.81 -5.71 19.59
CA SER A 166 -3.02 -4.94 19.93
C SER A 166 -4.31 -5.64 19.48
N ALA A 167 -5.48 -5.12 19.88
CA ALA A 167 -6.77 -5.61 19.39
C ALA A 167 -6.87 -5.60 17.85
N GLY A 168 -6.27 -4.59 17.20
CA GLY A 168 -6.18 -4.51 15.74
C GLY A 168 -5.36 -5.64 15.12
N ILE A 169 -4.21 -5.97 15.73
CA ILE A 169 -3.37 -7.12 15.31
C ILE A 169 -4.14 -8.42 15.48
N ARG A 170 -4.70 -8.67 16.67
CA ARG A 170 -5.46 -9.91 16.95
C ARG A 170 -6.64 -10.11 16.01
N SER A 171 -7.39 -9.04 15.73
CA SER A 171 -8.51 -9.07 14.78
C SER A 171 -8.06 -9.45 13.37
N ARG A 172 -6.97 -8.84 12.90
CA ARG A 172 -6.43 -9.14 11.57
C ARG A 172 -5.80 -10.53 11.48
N ALA A 173 -5.03 -10.92 12.49
CA ALA A 173 -4.41 -12.24 12.60
C ALA A 173 -5.47 -13.35 12.50
N ARG A 174 -6.58 -13.23 13.23
CA ARG A 174 -7.69 -14.19 13.17
C ARG A 174 -8.20 -14.40 11.74
N LYS A 175 -8.38 -13.31 10.98
CA LYS A 175 -8.84 -13.37 9.58
C LYS A 175 -7.81 -14.05 8.67
N VAL A 176 -6.53 -13.70 8.83
CA VAL A 176 -5.45 -14.25 8.00
C VAL A 176 -5.19 -15.73 8.32
N LEU A 177 -5.13 -16.12 9.59
CA LEU A 177 -4.97 -17.52 9.98
C LEU A 177 -6.14 -18.39 9.47
N ALA A 178 -7.36 -17.88 9.51
CA ALA A 178 -8.52 -18.56 8.95
C ALA A 178 -8.48 -18.69 7.42
N GLN A 179 -7.78 -17.79 6.72
CA GLN A 179 -7.53 -17.89 5.28
C GLN A 179 -6.45 -18.94 4.97
N LEU A 180 -5.37 -18.97 5.74
CA LEU A 180 -4.19 -19.80 5.45
C LEU A 180 -4.35 -21.28 5.85
N ARG A 181 -5.19 -21.56 6.84
CA ARG A 181 -5.49 -22.93 7.32
C ARG A 181 -6.58 -23.64 6.51
N LYS A 182 -7.11 -22.99 5.48
CA LYS A 182 -7.92 -23.64 4.45
C LYS A 182 -6.99 -24.30 3.43
#